data_AF-A0A3E0M315-F1
#
_entry.id   AF-A0A3E0M315-F1
#
_cell.length_a   1.000
_cell.length_b   1.000
_cell.length_c   1.000
_cell.angle_alpha   90.00
_cell.angle_beta   90.00
_cell.angle_gamma   90.00
#
_symmetry.space_group_name_H-M   'P 1'
#
loop_
_entity.id
_entity.type
_entity.pdbx_description
1 polymer ?
#
loop_
_entity_poly.entity_id
_entity_poly.type
_entity_poly.pdbx_seq_one_letter_code
_entity_poly.pdbx_strand_id
1 'polypeptide(L)'
;MIKQLLAKNKIVQRVKAVKDLFLEKLDSLSHVQFDQLQKLEKLEKLNQLDPLDFKVEQLNNSTEQIRQENAEAKRKADLSLENQAFLLKFSVDIVQGIQQFNQDSQQQQQAIYQAIEKIYQDSQQQQQAIYQAIEKIYQDSQQQQQAIYQTFQQFQKETQEYFQKNQETLTNIYSDIHSHKFKVVTNQINFPGVEVELMCYLYSYLPYPSALDIGANQGDVTERLLQTGYEVYAFEPFLPVVEKLKNRLSNFSNLHVFPLALGAINEERELHLVGDQNLVNDPNSQPLYPDADYTLLSSINIHSLPEGMVFTEKVPITVTTLETLHQQQQVPMEVGLVKIDTEGFDLQVIQGMGDYRYPVVVAEFWDEKFPFGEFGVDNRLPNLVEAMKLRGYRWFIVIYRVFPNNEVSFYCNHLISVGSSWGNVFFFQEHSIFSEALKWCSCVMPATYFSNAY
;
A
#
# COMPACT_ATOMS: atom_id res chain seq x y z
N MET A 1 -76.26 14.22 12.76
CA MET A 1 -75.91 12.82 12.42
C MET A 1 -76.70 11.78 13.21
N ILE A 2 -76.36 11.42 14.47
CA ILE A 2 -76.95 10.25 15.16
C ILE A 2 -78.49 10.27 15.22
N LYS A 3 -79.13 11.39 15.58
CA LYS A 3 -80.60 11.52 15.58
C LYS A 3 -81.24 11.27 14.19
N GLN A 4 -80.54 11.57 13.09
CA GLN A 4 -81.02 11.33 11.71
C GLN A 4 -80.85 9.87 11.28
N LEU A 5 -79.85 9.16 11.80
CA LEU A 5 -79.69 7.71 11.62
C LEU A 5 -80.82 6.95 12.35
N LEU A 6 -81.13 7.34 13.59
CA LEU A 6 -82.23 6.75 14.37
C LEU A 6 -83.60 7.00 13.72
N ALA A 7 -83.85 8.19 13.16
CA ALA A 7 -85.12 8.50 12.48
C ALA A 7 -85.38 7.63 11.23
N LYS A 8 -84.33 7.18 10.54
CA LYS A 8 -84.40 6.26 9.39
C LYS A 8 -84.39 4.78 9.78
N ASN A 9 -84.21 4.45 11.07
CA ASN A 9 -84.16 3.06 11.52
C ASN A 9 -85.58 2.45 11.62
N LYS A 10 -85.87 1.48 10.74
CA LYS A 10 -87.18 0.78 10.67
C LYS A 10 -87.60 0.12 11.99
N ILE A 11 -86.65 -0.27 12.85
CA ILE A 11 -86.90 -0.94 14.13
C ILE A 11 -87.58 0.04 15.10
N VAL A 12 -87.05 1.27 15.21
CA VAL A 12 -87.56 2.31 16.12
C VAL A 12 -89.02 2.68 15.80
N GLN A 13 -89.39 2.68 14.52
CA GLN A 13 -90.74 2.97 14.07
C GLN A 13 -91.75 1.87 14.46
N ARG A 14 -91.35 0.59 14.37
CA ARG A 14 -92.20 -0.57 14.73
C ARG A 14 -92.47 -0.65 16.23
N VAL A 15 -91.46 -0.42 17.06
CA VAL A 15 -91.57 -0.47 18.54
C VAL A 15 -92.60 0.55 19.07
N LYS A 16 -92.73 1.71 18.41
CA LYS A 16 -93.75 2.69 18.80
C LYS A 16 -95.18 2.17 18.62
N ALA A 17 -95.50 1.62 17.44
CA ALA A 17 -96.84 1.12 17.12
C ALA A 17 -97.28 -0.02 18.06
N VAL A 18 -96.34 -0.89 18.44
CA VAL A 18 -96.51 -1.96 19.45
C VAL A 18 -96.97 -1.39 20.80
N LYS A 19 -96.35 -0.29 21.27
CA LYS A 19 -96.61 0.27 22.60
C LYS A 19 -97.98 0.94 22.71
N ASP A 20 -98.46 1.56 21.63
CA ASP A 20 -99.72 2.32 21.65
C ASP A 20 -100.95 1.38 21.65
N LEU A 21 -100.88 0.21 21.02
CA LEU A 21 -101.96 -0.79 20.97
C LEU A 21 -102.24 -1.51 22.31
N PHE A 22 -101.22 -1.67 23.15
CA PHE A 22 -101.32 -2.45 24.40
C PHE A 22 -102.14 -1.74 25.48
N LEU A 23 -102.10 -0.40 25.49
CA LEU A 23 -102.76 0.42 26.51
C LEU A 23 -104.30 0.44 26.37
N GLU A 24 -104.82 0.26 25.16
CA GLU A 24 -106.25 0.41 24.85
C GLU A 24 -107.14 -0.71 25.41
N LYS A 25 -106.58 -1.90 25.69
CA LYS A 25 -107.37 -3.09 26.09
C LYS A 25 -107.30 -3.48 27.56
N LEU A 26 -106.35 -2.96 28.34
CA LEU A 26 -106.07 -3.51 29.67
C LEU A 26 -107.19 -3.22 30.70
N ASP A 27 -107.99 -2.17 30.47
CA ASP A 27 -109.13 -1.77 31.31
C ASP A 27 -110.34 -2.76 31.32
N SER A 28 -110.27 -3.90 30.63
CA SER A 28 -111.45 -4.73 30.29
C SER A 28 -111.65 -6.05 31.08
N LEU A 29 -110.79 -6.40 32.06
CA LEU A 29 -110.59 -7.81 32.50
C LEU A 29 -110.79 -8.15 34.01
N SER A 30 -111.61 -7.44 34.77
CA SER A 30 -111.41 -7.29 36.24
C SER A 30 -112.19 -8.16 37.28
N HIS A 31 -112.86 -9.29 36.97
CA HIS A 31 -113.75 -10.01 37.95
C HIS A 31 -113.76 -11.60 37.93
N VAL A 32 -113.90 -12.28 39.12
CA VAL A 32 -114.53 -13.66 39.44
C VAL A 32 -113.73 -14.92 40.02
N GLN A 33 -113.73 -15.10 41.37
CA GLN A 33 -114.01 -16.31 42.28
C GLN A 33 -113.10 -17.61 42.51
N PHE A 34 -113.50 -18.54 43.45
CA PHE A 34 -112.70 -19.25 44.55
C PHE A 34 -113.26 -20.67 45.07
N ASP A 35 -112.50 -21.52 45.86
CA ASP A 35 -112.90 -22.56 46.94
C ASP A 35 -112.65 -24.17 46.91
N GLN A 36 -112.51 -24.88 48.09
CA GLN A 36 -112.65 -26.37 48.54
C GLN A 36 -111.50 -27.46 48.86
N LEU A 37 -111.80 -28.76 49.31
CA LEU A 37 -111.16 -29.56 50.47
C LEU A 37 -110.82 -31.16 50.46
N GLN A 38 -110.60 -31.86 51.66
CA GLN A 38 -109.77 -33.13 52.02
C GLN A 38 -110.40 -34.57 52.40
N LYS A 39 -109.59 -35.72 52.45
CA LYS A 39 -109.42 -36.86 53.52
C LYS A 39 -108.98 -38.30 52.99
N LEU A 40 -108.72 -39.48 53.66
CA LEU A 40 -108.76 -40.14 55.05
C LEU A 40 -107.72 -41.35 55.32
N GLU A 41 -107.94 -42.46 56.12
CA GLU A 41 -106.89 -43.35 56.79
C GLU A 41 -107.22 -44.82 57.36
N LYS A 42 -106.20 -45.73 57.60
CA LYS A 42 -105.88 -46.70 58.76
C LYS A 42 -106.24 -48.24 58.91
N LEU A 43 -105.37 -48.98 59.70
CA LEU A 43 -105.55 -50.11 60.73
C LEU A 43 -104.89 -51.55 60.66
N GLU A 44 -104.82 -52.29 61.81
CA GLU A 44 -103.76 -53.31 62.17
C GLU A 44 -104.10 -54.37 63.30
N LYS A 45 -103.35 -55.52 63.40
CA LYS A 45 -103.03 -56.46 64.54
C LYS A 45 -104.09 -57.34 65.30
N LEU A 46 -103.76 -58.63 65.58
CA LEU A 46 -103.34 -59.17 66.92
C LEU A 46 -102.81 -60.64 66.87
N ASN A 47 -102.33 -61.19 68.01
CA ASN A 47 -101.65 -62.50 68.14
C ASN A 47 -102.45 -63.55 68.96
N GLN A 48 -102.39 -64.83 68.57
CA GLN A 48 -101.86 -65.96 69.38
C GLN A 48 -101.95 -67.32 68.64
N LEU A 49 -101.03 -68.24 68.95
CA LEU A 49 -101.03 -69.67 68.57
C LEU A 49 -100.99 -69.99 67.06
N ASP A 50 -99.80 -69.79 66.48
CA ASP A 50 -99.31 -70.13 65.13
C ASP A 50 -100.06 -69.56 63.90
N PRO A 51 -99.33 -69.19 62.82
CA PRO A 51 -99.72 -68.01 62.04
C PRO A 51 -100.05 -68.27 60.55
N LEU A 52 -101.15 -67.71 60.04
CA LEU A 52 -101.27 -67.40 58.60
C LEU A 52 -102.24 -66.26 58.20
N ASP A 53 -103.49 -66.21 58.70
CA ASP A 53 -104.59 -65.51 57.97
C ASP A 53 -105.02 -64.11 58.45
N PHE A 54 -104.90 -63.12 57.55
CA PHE A 54 -105.40 -61.73 57.64
C PHE A 54 -105.35 -61.07 56.24
N LYS A 55 -106.45 -60.48 55.68
CA LYS A 55 -106.36 -59.37 54.65
C LYS A 55 -107.62 -58.72 54.00
N VAL A 56 -108.81 -59.32 53.91
CA VAL A 56 -109.70 -59.08 52.74
C VAL A 56 -110.50 -57.74 52.67
N GLU A 57 -110.86 -57.09 53.77
CA GLU A 57 -112.14 -56.32 53.82
C GLU A 57 -112.17 -54.85 53.30
N GLN A 58 -111.05 -54.22 52.92
CA GLN A 58 -110.96 -52.74 53.01
C GLN A 58 -111.25 -51.87 51.75
N LEU A 59 -111.58 -52.42 50.57
CA LEU A 59 -111.30 -51.73 49.29
C LEU A 59 -112.36 -50.78 48.67
N ASN A 60 -113.65 -50.83 49.05
CA ASN A 60 -114.73 -50.37 48.14
C ASN A 60 -115.13 -48.87 48.16
N ASN A 61 -114.81 -48.08 49.19
CA ASN A 61 -115.54 -46.82 49.46
C ASN A 61 -115.05 -45.55 48.72
N SER A 62 -114.26 -45.65 47.64
CA SER A 62 -113.48 -44.50 47.12
C SER A 62 -114.01 -43.77 45.87
N THR A 63 -115.05 -44.30 45.20
CA THR A 63 -115.24 -44.04 43.75
C THR A 63 -116.14 -42.83 43.41
N GLU A 64 -117.18 -42.56 44.20
CA GLU A 64 -118.32 -41.73 43.77
C GLU A 64 -118.00 -40.22 43.58
N GLN A 65 -117.06 -39.69 44.37
CA GLN A 65 -116.84 -38.25 44.54
C GLN A 65 -116.31 -37.54 43.28
N ILE A 66 -115.72 -38.28 42.34
CA ILE A 66 -114.94 -37.78 41.20
C ILE A 66 -115.79 -37.10 40.11
N ARG A 67 -117.12 -37.27 40.12
CA ARG A 67 -117.95 -36.95 38.93
C ARG A 67 -118.37 -35.49 38.76
N GLN A 68 -118.70 -34.77 39.82
CA GLN A 68 -119.36 -33.45 39.71
C GLN A 68 -118.42 -32.30 39.31
N GLU A 69 -117.15 -32.34 39.76
CA GLU A 69 -116.15 -31.28 39.55
C GLU A 69 -115.82 -31.02 38.06
N ASN A 70 -116.10 -32.00 37.19
CA ASN A 70 -115.78 -31.96 35.76
C ASN A 70 -116.64 -30.97 34.94
N ALA A 71 -117.82 -30.57 35.41
CA ALA A 71 -118.76 -29.79 34.60
C ALA A 71 -118.42 -28.29 34.55
N GLU A 72 -118.15 -27.69 35.71
CA GLU A 72 -117.99 -26.23 35.85
C GLU A 72 -116.63 -25.75 35.32
N ALA A 73 -115.60 -26.60 35.43
CA ALA A 73 -114.28 -26.39 34.84
C ALA A 73 -114.33 -26.07 33.34
N LYS A 74 -115.29 -26.65 32.59
CA LYS A 74 -115.36 -26.52 31.13
C LYS A 74 -115.65 -25.09 30.67
N ARG A 75 -116.49 -24.33 31.38
CA ARG A 75 -116.97 -23.02 30.89
C ARG A 75 -115.96 -21.87 31.09
N LYS A 76 -115.04 -22.00 32.06
CA LYS A 76 -113.91 -21.07 32.21
C LYS A 76 -112.80 -21.28 31.17
N ALA A 77 -112.79 -22.41 30.45
CA ALA A 77 -111.79 -22.70 29.42
C ALA A 77 -112.00 -21.85 28.15
N ASP A 78 -113.24 -21.79 27.63
CA ASP A 78 -113.53 -21.21 26.31
C ASP A 78 -113.20 -19.71 26.23
N LEU A 79 -113.57 -18.91 27.24
CA LEU A 79 -113.26 -17.47 27.27
C LEU A 79 -111.77 -17.17 27.50
N SER A 80 -111.03 -18.14 28.04
CA SER A 80 -109.58 -18.04 28.24
C SER A 80 -108.83 -18.26 26.91
N LEU A 81 -109.29 -19.20 26.08
CA LEU A 81 -108.69 -19.53 24.79
C LEU A 81 -108.67 -18.35 23.80
N GLU A 82 -109.72 -17.54 23.74
CA GLU A 82 -109.82 -16.46 22.74
C GLU A 82 -108.87 -15.28 23.04
N ASN A 83 -108.74 -14.88 24.31
CA ASN A 83 -107.76 -13.87 24.72
C ASN A 83 -106.31 -14.37 24.57
N GLN A 84 -106.07 -15.66 24.82
CA GLN A 84 -104.76 -16.29 24.54
C GLN A 84 -104.41 -16.19 23.05
N ALA A 85 -105.36 -16.43 22.13
CA ALA A 85 -105.10 -16.41 20.68
C ALA A 85 -104.62 -15.04 20.15
N PHE A 86 -105.16 -13.92 20.64
CA PHE A 86 -104.69 -12.58 20.26
C PHE A 86 -103.29 -12.27 20.81
N LEU A 87 -103.06 -12.54 22.10
CA LEU A 87 -101.77 -12.30 22.74
C LEU A 87 -100.66 -13.17 22.14
N LEU A 88 -100.98 -14.41 21.73
CA LEU A 88 -100.08 -15.28 20.98
C LEU A 88 -99.65 -14.64 19.65
N LYS A 89 -100.58 -14.15 18.82
CA LYS A 89 -100.23 -13.59 17.51
C LYS A 89 -99.36 -12.34 17.62
N PHE A 90 -99.68 -11.42 18.53
CA PHE A 90 -98.88 -10.21 18.75
C PHE A 90 -97.47 -10.55 19.27
N SER A 91 -97.36 -11.59 20.12
CA SER A 91 -96.07 -12.11 20.58
C SER A 91 -95.25 -12.72 19.44
N VAL A 92 -95.88 -13.43 18.50
CA VAL A 92 -95.20 -14.01 17.32
C VAL A 92 -94.58 -12.91 16.44
N ASP A 93 -95.30 -11.83 16.12
CA ASP A 93 -94.79 -10.76 15.25
C ASP A 93 -93.60 -10.03 15.90
N ILE A 94 -93.62 -9.84 17.23
CA ILE A 94 -92.51 -9.28 18.01
C ILE A 94 -91.31 -10.24 18.02
N VAL A 95 -91.55 -11.53 18.26
CA VAL A 95 -90.51 -12.57 18.24
C VAL A 95 -89.83 -12.66 16.88
N GLN A 96 -90.57 -12.62 15.76
CA GLN A 96 -90.00 -12.59 14.41
C GLN A 96 -89.17 -11.34 14.16
N GLY A 97 -89.63 -10.16 14.60
CA GLY A 97 -88.88 -8.91 14.50
C GLY A 97 -87.56 -8.93 15.27
N ILE A 98 -87.55 -9.53 16.47
CA ILE A 98 -86.34 -9.73 17.28
C ILE A 98 -85.41 -10.79 16.66
N GLN A 99 -85.96 -11.89 16.13
CA GLN A 99 -85.19 -12.93 15.46
C GLN A 99 -84.40 -12.39 14.26
N GLN A 100 -85.02 -11.60 13.38
CA GLN A 100 -84.31 -11.03 12.23
C GLN A 100 -83.20 -10.06 12.67
N PHE A 101 -83.48 -9.17 13.64
CA PHE A 101 -82.45 -8.25 14.15
C PHE A 101 -81.27 -9.01 14.77
N ASN A 102 -81.54 -10.08 15.51
CA ASN A 102 -80.49 -10.92 16.08
C ASN A 102 -79.66 -11.62 14.99
N GLN A 103 -80.28 -12.11 13.91
CA GLN A 103 -79.56 -12.71 12.76
C GLN A 103 -78.67 -11.69 12.04
N ASP A 104 -79.20 -10.52 11.68
CA ASP A 104 -78.45 -9.47 11.00
C ASP A 104 -77.25 -8.98 11.85
N SER A 105 -77.47 -8.83 13.16
CA SER A 105 -76.43 -8.46 14.13
C SER A 105 -75.36 -9.54 14.27
N GLN A 106 -75.76 -10.82 14.37
CA GLN A 106 -74.83 -11.95 14.44
C GLN A 106 -73.96 -12.05 13.18
N GLN A 107 -74.53 -11.85 11.98
CA GLN A 107 -73.77 -11.87 10.73
C GLN A 107 -72.73 -10.74 10.67
N GLN A 108 -73.09 -9.51 11.04
CA GLN A 108 -72.13 -8.40 11.11
C GLN A 108 -71.04 -8.65 12.15
N GLN A 109 -71.40 -9.14 13.33
CA GLN A 109 -70.44 -9.46 14.39
C GLN A 109 -69.47 -10.58 13.96
N GLN A 110 -69.96 -11.61 13.27
CA GLN A 110 -69.13 -12.71 12.75
C GLN A 110 -68.16 -12.22 11.67
N ALA A 111 -68.60 -11.37 10.74
CA ALA A 111 -67.74 -10.77 9.72
C ALA A 111 -66.66 -9.87 10.32
N ILE A 112 -66.98 -9.12 11.38
CA ILE A 112 -66.01 -8.31 12.13
C ILE A 112 -64.97 -9.20 12.83
N TYR A 113 -65.40 -10.29 13.48
CA TYR A 113 -64.45 -11.23 14.09
C TYR A 113 -63.51 -11.85 13.06
N GLN A 114 -64.01 -12.31 11.91
CA GLN A 114 -63.19 -12.87 10.83
C GLN A 114 -62.16 -11.87 10.28
N ALA A 115 -62.54 -10.59 10.14
CA ALA A 115 -61.62 -9.53 9.71
C ALA A 115 -60.52 -9.27 10.75
N ILE A 116 -60.87 -9.21 12.04
CA ILE A 116 -59.91 -9.02 13.15
C ILE A 116 -58.97 -10.22 13.27
N GLU A 117 -59.51 -11.45 13.19
CA GLU A 117 -58.76 -12.69 13.24
C GLU A 117 -57.74 -12.77 12.09
N LYS A 118 -58.14 -12.42 10.86
CA LYS A 118 -57.20 -12.36 9.74
C LYS A 118 -56.10 -11.32 9.96
N ILE A 119 -56.43 -10.10 10.38
CA ILE A 119 -55.43 -9.05 10.66
C ILE A 119 -54.45 -9.51 11.75
N TYR A 120 -54.93 -10.24 12.76
CA TYR A 120 -54.09 -10.82 13.80
C TYR A 120 -53.15 -11.91 13.24
N GLN A 121 -53.66 -12.82 12.41
CA GLN A 121 -52.85 -13.87 11.76
C GLN A 121 -51.79 -13.29 10.81
N ASP A 122 -52.18 -12.35 9.92
CA ASP A 122 -51.27 -11.67 8.99
C ASP A 122 -50.15 -10.93 9.77
N SER A 123 -50.52 -10.26 10.88
CA SER A 123 -49.57 -9.57 11.77
C SER A 123 -48.59 -10.52 12.48
N GLN A 124 -49.07 -11.67 12.99
CA GLN A 124 -48.20 -12.69 13.58
C GLN A 124 -47.23 -13.30 12.57
N GLN A 125 -47.67 -13.56 11.34
CA GLN A 125 -46.79 -14.05 10.27
C GLN A 125 -45.71 -13.03 9.90
N GLN A 126 -46.07 -11.73 9.77
CA GLN A 126 -45.09 -10.67 9.52
C GLN A 126 -44.10 -10.53 10.68
N GLN A 127 -44.56 -10.57 11.93
CA GLN A 127 -43.69 -10.51 13.11
C GLN A 127 -42.71 -11.70 13.15
N GLN A 128 -43.17 -12.92 12.86
CA GLN A 128 -42.31 -14.10 12.79
C GLN A 128 -41.26 -14.01 11.66
N ALA A 129 -41.66 -13.56 10.47
CA ALA A 129 -40.74 -13.36 9.35
C ALA A 129 -39.67 -12.29 9.64
N ILE A 130 -40.04 -11.21 10.34
CA ILE A 130 -39.10 -10.16 10.79
C ILE A 130 -38.09 -10.74 11.80
N TYR A 131 -38.53 -11.53 12.78
CA TYR A 131 -37.59 -12.18 13.72
C TYR A 131 -36.62 -13.13 13.01
N GLN A 132 -37.11 -13.96 12.08
CA GLN A 132 -36.25 -14.88 11.30
C GLN A 132 -35.24 -14.13 10.42
N ALA A 133 -35.63 -12.99 9.83
CA ALA A 133 -34.72 -12.15 9.06
C ALA A 133 -33.64 -11.50 9.94
N ILE A 134 -34.01 -10.98 11.11
CA ILE A 134 -33.07 -10.39 12.08
C ILE A 134 -32.11 -11.44 12.63
N GLU A 135 -32.61 -12.62 13.00
CA GLU A 135 -31.79 -13.74 13.49
C GLU A 135 -30.77 -14.18 12.42
N LYS A 136 -31.19 -14.31 11.16
CA LYS A 136 -30.27 -14.63 10.06
C LYS A 136 -29.20 -13.55 9.88
N ILE A 137 -29.59 -12.27 9.82
CA ILE A 137 -28.63 -11.16 9.68
C ILE A 137 -27.61 -11.15 10.83
N TYR A 138 -28.05 -11.48 12.05
CA TYR A 138 -27.15 -11.61 13.20
C TYR A 138 -26.18 -12.79 13.04
N GLN A 139 -26.66 -13.97 12.63
CA GLN A 139 -25.81 -15.15 12.38
C GLN A 139 -24.80 -14.91 11.24
N ASP A 140 -25.25 -14.37 10.10
CA ASP A 140 -24.39 -14.03 8.95
C ASP A 140 -23.30 -13.01 9.36
N SER A 141 -23.66 -12.01 10.17
CA SER A 141 -22.73 -11.01 10.72
C SER A 141 -21.68 -11.61 11.67
N GLN A 142 -22.10 -12.50 12.58
CA GLN A 142 -21.16 -13.21 13.47
C GLN A 142 -20.17 -14.09 12.70
N GLN A 143 -20.62 -14.80 11.66
CA GLN A 143 -19.74 -15.60 10.80
C GLN A 143 -18.72 -14.72 10.05
N GLN A 144 -19.15 -13.56 9.51
CA GLN A 144 -18.24 -12.63 8.86
C GLN A 144 -17.20 -12.05 9.83
N GLN A 145 -17.61 -11.65 11.04
CA GLN A 145 -16.67 -11.18 12.07
C GLN A 145 -15.63 -12.25 12.45
N GLN A 146 -16.07 -13.51 12.60
CA GLN A 146 -15.16 -14.62 12.92
C GLN A 146 -14.18 -14.92 11.78
N ALA A 147 -14.64 -14.89 10.52
CA ALA A 147 -13.79 -15.08 9.34
C ALA A 147 -12.73 -13.97 9.22
N ILE A 148 -13.13 -12.70 9.36
CA ILE A 148 -12.21 -11.55 9.35
C ILE A 148 -11.15 -11.68 10.46
N TYR A 149 -11.56 -12.09 11.67
CA TYR A 149 -10.63 -12.30 12.78
C TYR A 149 -9.61 -13.41 12.49
N GLN A 150 -10.05 -14.54 11.91
CA GLN A 150 -9.16 -15.63 11.50
C GLN A 150 -8.17 -15.19 10.41
N THR A 151 -8.62 -14.45 9.39
CA THR A 151 -7.74 -13.89 8.34
C THR A 151 -6.69 -12.95 8.95
N PHE A 152 -7.08 -12.10 9.90
CA PHE A 152 -6.15 -11.17 10.57
C PHE A 152 -5.12 -11.91 11.44
N GLN A 153 -5.52 -12.95 12.18
CA GLN A 153 -4.59 -13.80 12.94
C GLN A 153 -3.57 -14.51 12.02
N GLN A 154 -4.02 -15.06 10.89
CA GLN A 154 -3.15 -15.71 9.92
C GLN A 154 -2.13 -14.72 9.32
N PHE A 155 -2.59 -13.53 8.92
CA PHE A 155 -1.71 -12.47 8.39
C PHE A 155 -0.67 -11.99 9.43
N GLN A 156 -1.06 -11.84 10.70
CA GLN A 156 -0.10 -11.52 11.77
C GLN A 156 0.95 -12.61 11.93
N LYS A 157 0.55 -13.88 11.92
CA LYS A 157 1.45 -15.02 12.05
C LYS A 157 2.45 -15.07 10.89
N GLU A 158 1.98 -14.98 9.65
CA GLU A 158 2.84 -14.96 8.46
C GLU A 158 3.84 -13.80 8.50
N THR A 159 3.38 -12.60 8.87
CA THR A 159 4.24 -11.41 9.02
C THR A 159 5.34 -11.64 10.06
N GLN A 160 5.03 -12.31 11.17
CA GLN A 160 6.01 -12.62 12.23
C GLN A 160 7.03 -13.68 11.78
N GLU A 161 6.59 -14.72 11.06
CA GLU A 161 7.49 -15.74 10.47
C GLU A 161 8.43 -15.12 9.42
N TYR A 162 7.94 -14.22 8.55
CA TYR A 162 8.79 -13.46 7.62
C TYR A 162 9.79 -12.56 8.34
N PHE A 163 9.39 -11.86 9.41
CA PHE A 163 10.29 -11.00 10.17
C PHE A 163 11.43 -11.79 10.82
N GLN A 164 11.12 -12.92 11.46
CA GLN A 164 12.13 -13.81 12.06
C GLN A 164 13.12 -14.33 11.01
N LYS A 165 12.62 -14.83 9.88
CA LYS A 165 13.46 -15.34 8.79
C LYS A 165 14.38 -14.27 8.20
N ASN A 166 13.91 -13.03 8.07
CA ASN A 166 14.74 -11.91 7.64
C ASN A 166 15.81 -11.55 8.68
N GLN A 167 15.49 -11.60 9.97
CA GLN A 167 16.44 -11.34 11.05
C GLN A 167 17.56 -12.40 11.13
N GLU A 168 17.21 -13.69 10.96
CA GLU A 168 18.19 -14.79 10.83
C GLU A 168 19.08 -14.58 9.59
N THR A 169 18.47 -14.27 8.44
CA THR A 169 19.20 -14.03 7.18
C THR A 169 20.21 -12.88 7.31
N LEU A 170 19.81 -11.76 7.92
CA LEU A 170 20.70 -10.62 8.19
C LEU A 170 21.82 -10.98 9.17
N THR A 171 21.54 -11.81 10.19
CA THR A 171 22.54 -12.27 11.16
C THR A 171 23.57 -13.19 10.50
N ASN A 172 23.15 -14.07 9.60
CA ASN A 172 24.03 -14.93 8.82
C ASN A 172 24.91 -14.09 7.87
N ILE A 173 24.32 -13.16 7.11
CA ILE A 173 25.09 -12.23 6.24
C ILE A 173 26.13 -11.44 7.05
N TYR A 174 25.76 -10.93 8.22
CA TYR A 174 26.67 -10.19 9.10
C TYR A 174 27.81 -11.08 9.64
N SER A 175 27.52 -12.33 9.99
CA SER A 175 28.52 -13.33 10.36
C SER A 175 29.46 -13.67 9.20
N ASP A 176 28.93 -13.86 7.99
CA ASP A 176 29.70 -14.21 6.80
C ASP A 176 30.62 -13.05 6.40
N ILE A 177 30.15 -11.80 6.44
CA ILE A 177 30.97 -10.59 6.19
C ILE A 177 32.15 -10.53 7.19
N HIS A 178 31.91 -10.72 8.48
CA HIS A 178 32.99 -10.73 9.49
C HIS A 178 33.89 -11.97 9.46
N SER A 179 33.45 -13.07 8.83
CA SER A 179 34.28 -14.27 8.63
C SER A 179 35.35 -14.06 7.55
N HIS A 180 35.09 -13.17 6.59
CA HIS A 180 36.06 -12.77 5.58
C HIS A 180 37.12 -11.86 6.21
N LYS A 181 38.39 -12.28 6.15
CA LYS A 181 39.53 -11.60 6.80
C LYS A 181 40.01 -10.33 6.07
N PHE A 182 39.10 -9.48 5.62
CA PHE A 182 39.43 -8.21 4.99
C PHE A 182 39.66 -7.12 6.03
N LYS A 183 40.92 -6.70 6.21
CA LYS A 183 41.24 -5.48 6.97
C LYS A 183 40.99 -4.25 6.09
N VAL A 184 39.73 -3.84 5.96
CA VAL A 184 39.38 -2.59 5.27
C VAL A 184 39.93 -1.42 6.08
N VAL A 185 40.89 -0.68 5.51
CA VAL A 185 41.38 0.57 6.09
C VAL A 185 40.51 1.69 5.53
N THR A 186 39.53 2.14 6.30
CA THR A 186 38.54 3.14 5.86
C THR A 186 39.00 4.60 5.99
N ASN A 187 40.21 4.85 6.49
CA ASN A 187 40.71 6.20 6.70
C ASN A 187 41.18 6.83 5.38
N GLN A 188 40.27 7.51 4.68
CA GLN A 188 40.50 8.20 3.41
C GLN A 188 41.66 9.21 3.44
N ILE A 189 42.00 9.76 4.62
CA ILE A 189 43.16 10.67 4.82
C ILE A 189 44.48 10.04 4.36
N ASN A 190 44.57 8.70 4.33
CA ASN A 190 45.77 7.97 3.92
C ASN A 190 45.80 7.58 2.42
N PHE A 191 44.78 7.93 1.63
CA PHE A 191 44.59 7.44 0.27
C PHE A 191 44.32 8.59 -0.72
N PRO A 192 45.31 9.04 -1.51
CA PRO A 192 45.21 10.21 -2.39
C PRO A 192 44.50 9.89 -3.70
N GLY A 193 43.23 9.46 -3.61
CA GLY A 193 42.47 8.90 -4.73
C GLY A 193 42.52 7.38 -4.76
N VAL A 194 41.37 6.75 -4.99
CA VAL A 194 41.25 5.28 -5.05
C VAL A 194 41.78 4.73 -6.37
N GLU A 195 41.80 5.58 -7.40
CA GLU A 195 42.38 5.36 -8.71
C GLU A 195 43.91 5.24 -8.63
N VAL A 196 44.55 6.12 -7.86
CA VAL A 196 46.00 6.05 -7.61
C VAL A 196 46.36 4.76 -6.88
N GLU A 197 45.57 4.35 -5.88
CA GLU A 197 45.80 3.08 -5.18
C GLU A 197 45.57 1.84 -6.08
N LEU A 198 44.70 1.92 -7.10
CA LEU A 198 44.60 0.89 -8.13
C LEU A 198 45.85 0.86 -9.03
N MET A 199 46.38 2.02 -9.45
CA MET A 199 47.65 2.10 -10.19
C MET A 199 48.81 1.49 -9.40
N CYS A 200 48.87 1.76 -8.09
CA CYS A 200 49.87 1.21 -7.18
C CYS A 200 49.70 -0.31 -6.98
N TYR A 201 48.47 -0.79 -6.80
CA TYR A 201 48.17 -2.23 -6.70
C TYR A 201 48.56 -2.99 -7.97
N LEU A 202 48.30 -2.40 -9.14
CA LEU A 202 48.56 -3.04 -10.44
C LEU A 202 50.06 -3.24 -10.72
N TYR A 203 50.97 -2.49 -10.09
CA TYR A 203 52.42 -2.64 -10.24
C TYR A 203 52.90 -4.11 -10.13
N SER A 204 52.27 -4.91 -9.26
CA SER A 204 52.62 -6.34 -9.07
C SER A 204 52.18 -7.28 -10.21
N TYR A 205 51.47 -6.75 -11.20
CA TYR A 205 50.82 -7.48 -12.31
C TYR A 205 51.18 -6.93 -13.70
N LEU A 206 51.80 -5.74 -13.78
CA LEU A 206 52.26 -5.18 -15.05
C LEU A 206 53.61 -5.82 -15.45
N PRO A 207 53.85 -6.07 -16.75
CA PRO A 207 55.11 -6.66 -17.21
C PRO A 207 56.32 -5.71 -17.08
N TYR A 208 56.08 -4.40 -16.93
CA TYR A 208 57.09 -3.35 -17.00
C TYR A 208 56.93 -2.35 -15.84
N PRO A 209 58.03 -1.97 -15.15
CA PRO A 209 57.99 -1.07 -14.00
C PRO A 209 58.00 0.42 -14.38
N SER A 210 57.93 0.79 -15.66
CA SER A 210 57.93 2.20 -16.08
C SER A 210 56.50 2.73 -16.25
N ALA A 211 56.25 3.96 -15.79
CA ALA A 211 54.97 4.66 -15.89
C ALA A 211 55.12 6.05 -16.50
N LEU A 212 54.11 6.50 -17.25
CA LEU A 212 53.97 7.88 -17.71
C LEU A 212 52.87 8.57 -16.89
N ASP A 213 53.15 9.75 -16.34
CA ASP A 213 52.20 10.60 -15.62
C ASP A 213 52.01 11.90 -16.42
N ILE A 214 50.92 11.98 -17.16
CA ILE A 214 50.66 13.04 -18.14
C ILE A 214 49.63 13.99 -17.54
N GLY A 215 50.03 15.26 -17.38
CA GLY A 215 49.35 16.20 -16.48
C GLY A 215 49.77 15.93 -15.02
N ALA A 216 51.08 15.95 -14.76
CA ALA A 216 51.63 15.59 -13.47
C ALA A 216 51.43 16.68 -12.38
N ASN A 217 51.17 17.94 -12.78
CA ASN A 217 50.99 19.09 -11.89
C ASN A 217 52.10 19.16 -10.80
N GLN A 218 51.76 19.27 -9.52
CA GLN A 218 52.71 19.29 -8.40
C GLN A 218 53.21 17.90 -7.97
N GLY A 219 52.88 16.84 -8.71
CA GLY A 219 53.47 15.52 -8.57
C GLY A 219 52.84 14.59 -7.53
N ASP A 220 51.60 14.81 -7.11
CA ASP A 220 50.94 13.95 -6.10
C ASP A 220 50.73 12.50 -6.58
N VAL A 221 50.32 12.30 -7.83
CA VAL A 221 50.24 10.96 -8.46
C VAL A 221 51.66 10.41 -8.69
N THR A 222 52.54 11.24 -9.26
CA THR A 222 53.95 10.94 -9.51
C THR A 222 54.63 10.37 -8.26
N GLU A 223 54.46 11.01 -7.10
CA GLU A 223 55.05 10.60 -5.83
C GLU A 223 54.59 9.21 -5.41
N ARG A 224 53.31 8.87 -5.57
CA ARG A 224 52.75 7.56 -5.19
C ARG A 224 53.23 6.44 -6.11
N LEU A 225 53.38 6.72 -7.40
CA LEU A 225 53.98 5.79 -8.36
C LEU A 225 55.47 5.54 -8.03
N LEU A 226 56.24 6.60 -7.77
CA LEU A 226 57.64 6.50 -7.35
C LEU A 226 57.80 5.73 -6.02
N GLN A 227 56.96 6.00 -5.02
CA GLN A 227 56.93 5.29 -3.74
C GLN A 227 56.57 3.79 -3.87
N THR A 228 55.80 3.43 -4.90
CA THR A 228 55.46 2.03 -5.21
C THR A 228 56.63 1.28 -5.87
N GLY A 229 57.53 2.00 -6.53
CA GLY A 229 58.70 1.46 -7.22
C GLY A 229 58.69 1.63 -8.74
N TYR A 230 57.73 2.38 -9.31
CA TYR A 230 57.76 2.71 -10.73
C TYR A 230 58.95 3.63 -11.07
N GLU A 231 59.49 3.49 -12.29
CA GLU A 231 60.26 4.56 -12.93
C GLU A 231 59.27 5.49 -13.66
N VAL A 232 59.21 6.77 -13.26
CA VAL A 232 58.12 7.67 -13.67
C VAL A 232 58.62 8.77 -14.58
N TYR A 233 57.95 8.94 -15.71
CA TYR A 233 58.15 10.01 -16.68
C TYR A 233 56.97 10.97 -16.56
N ALA A 234 57.19 12.12 -15.91
CA ALA A 234 56.18 13.11 -15.57
C ALA A 234 56.16 14.25 -16.61
N PHE A 235 54.99 14.57 -17.13
CA PHE A 235 54.77 15.60 -18.15
C PHE A 235 53.89 16.72 -17.59
N GLU A 236 54.42 17.93 -17.59
CA GLU A 236 53.76 19.13 -17.07
C GLU A 236 54.20 20.33 -17.91
N PRO A 237 53.29 21.03 -18.62
CA PRO A 237 53.67 22.14 -19.48
C PRO A 237 54.01 23.45 -18.74
N PHE A 238 53.45 23.70 -17.56
CA PHE A 238 53.58 25.01 -16.92
C PHE A 238 54.84 25.10 -16.05
N LEU A 239 55.88 25.77 -16.57
CA LEU A 239 57.21 25.85 -15.94
C LEU A 239 57.23 26.16 -14.41
N PRO A 240 56.42 27.07 -13.85
CA PRO A 240 56.39 27.29 -12.40
C PRO A 240 55.94 26.06 -11.61
N VAL A 241 55.09 25.21 -12.18
CA VAL A 241 54.61 23.95 -11.58
C VAL A 241 55.62 22.83 -11.81
N VAL A 242 56.25 22.76 -12.99
CA VAL A 242 57.40 21.87 -13.26
C VAL A 242 58.48 22.02 -12.19
N GLU A 243 58.86 23.26 -11.86
CA GLU A 243 59.90 23.51 -10.85
C GLU A 243 59.41 23.19 -9.43
N LYS A 244 58.12 23.32 -9.10
CA LYS A 244 57.57 22.79 -7.83
C LYS A 244 57.75 21.26 -7.76
N LEU A 245 57.32 20.53 -8.79
CA LEU A 245 57.40 19.06 -8.86
C LEU A 245 58.85 18.58 -8.72
N LYS A 246 59.78 19.15 -9.50
CA LYS A 246 61.22 18.83 -9.42
C LYS A 246 61.79 19.06 -8.02
N ASN A 247 61.47 20.17 -7.37
CA ASN A 247 61.99 20.48 -6.04
C ASN A 247 61.39 19.52 -4.98
N ARG A 248 60.07 19.28 -5.02
CA ARG A 248 59.35 18.35 -4.12
C ARG A 248 59.93 16.94 -4.20
N LEU A 249 60.14 16.42 -5.41
CA LEU A 249 60.48 15.02 -5.67
C LEU A 249 61.96 14.79 -5.97
N SER A 250 62.82 15.79 -5.71
CA SER A 250 64.27 15.80 -5.97
C SER A 250 65.08 14.64 -5.36
N ASN A 251 64.52 13.90 -4.40
CA ASN A 251 65.15 12.73 -3.79
C ASN A 251 64.95 11.42 -4.58
N PHE A 252 64.07 11.40 -5.58
CA PHE A 252 63.79 10.21 -6.40
C PHE A 252 64.66 10.19 -7.67
N SER A 253 65.64 9.28 -7.73
CA SER A 253 66.50 9.10 -8.90
C SER A 253 65.83 8.38 -10.08
N ASN A 254 64.61 7.86 -9.87
CA ASN A 254 63.75 7.16 -10.81
C ASN A 254 62.62 8.08 -11.37
N LEU A 255 62.81 9.40 -11.29
CA LEU A 255 61.91 10.42 -11.82
C LEU A 255 62.55 11.17 -12.99
N HIS A 256 61.86 11.23 -14.12
CA HIS A 256 62.20 12.03 -15.30
C HIS A 256 61.09 13.07 -15.52
N VAL A 257 61.44 14.35 -15.70
CA VAL A 257 60.45 15.45 -15.76
C VAL A 257 60.58 16.24 -17.06
N PHE A 258 59.47 16.36 -17.80
CA PHE A 258 59.40 16.95 -19.13
C PHE A 258 58.54 18.23 -19.12
N PRO A 259 59.10 19.41 -19.40
CA PRO A 259 58.40 20.69 -19.38
C PRO A 259 57.61 20.92 -20.68
N LEU A 260 56.63 20.07 -20.97
CA LEU A 260 55.81 20.09 -22.19
C LEU A 260 54.46 19.42 -21.98
N ALA A 261 53.52 19.67 -22.88
CA ALA A 261 52.24 18.96 -22.95
C ALA A 261 52.29 17.84 -24.01
N LEU A 262 51.35 16.90 -23.91
CA LEU A 262 51.14 15.87 -24.92
C LEU A 262 49.81 16.06 -25.64
N GLY A 263 49.75 15.64 -26.90
CA GLY A 263 48.58 15.83 -27.75
C GLY A 263 48.66 15.04 -29.05
N ALA A 264 47.74 15.32 -29.98
CA ALA A 264 47.59 14.55 -31.21
C ALA A 264 48.66 14.84 -32.28
N ILE A 265 49.32 16.00 -32.22
CA ILE A 265 50.34 16.46 -33.17
C ILE A 265 51.45 17.25 -32.45
N ASN A 266 52.61 17.40 -33.11
CA ASN A 266 53.72 18.22 -32.62
C ASN A 266 53.53 19.68 -33.03
N GLU A 267 53.35 20.58 -32.08
CA GLU A 267 53.04 21.99 -32.33
C GLU A 267 53.28 22.89 -31.10
N GLU A 268 53.15 24.21 -31.27
CA GLU A 268 53.08 25.17 -30.16
C GLU A 268 51.62 25.54 -29.89
N ARG A 269 51.22 25.60 -28.62
CA ARG A 269 49.87 25.97 -28.16
C ARG A 269 49.92 27.05 -27.09
N GLU A 270 48.77 27.63 -26.81
CA GLU A 270 48.56 28.48 -25.63
C GLU A 270 47.93 27.62 -24.53
N LEU A 271 48.57 27.55 -23.36
CA LEU A 271 47.95 27.08 -22.14
C LEU A 271 47.18 28.24 -21.50
N HIS A 272 45.90 28.04 -21.21
CA HIS A 272 45.05 29.03 -20.57
C HIS A 272 45.14 28.83 -19.05
N LEU A 273 45.72 29.83 -18.36
CA LEU A 273 45.85 29.78 -16.91
C LEU A 273 44.54 30.21 -16.25
N VAL A 274 44.12 29.49 -15.22
CA VAL A 274 42.96 29.84 -14.40
C VAL A 274 43.40 30.67 -13.19
N GLY A 275 42.52 31.57 -12.75
CA GLY A 275 42.67 32.36 -11.54
C GLY A 275 41.33 32.81 -10.95
N ASP A 276 41.42 33.53 -9.85
CA ASP A 276 40.26 33.99 -9.08
C ASP A 276 39.63 35.26 -9.69
N GLN A 277 38.31 35.24 -9.88
CA GLN A 277 37.55 36.34 -10.48
C GLN A 277 37.58 37.63 -9.64
N ASN A 278 37.70 37.57 -8.31
CA ASN A 278 37.83 38.78 -7.49
C ASN A 278 39.19 39.45 -7.73
N LEU A 279 40.27 38.67 -7.80
CA LEU A 279 41.63 39.19 -8.04
C LEU A 279 41.78 39.80 -9.45
N VAL A 280 41.04 39.30 -10.44
CA VAL A 280 40.94 39.89 -11.78
C VAL A 280 40.19 41.24 -11.76
N ASN A 281 39.15 41.36 -10.94
CA ASN A 281 38.33 42.58 -10.83
C ASN A 281 39.00 43.67 -9.97
N ASP A 282 39.68 43.28 -8.89
CA ASP A 282 40.48 44.12 -8.03
C ASP A 282 41.64 43.29 -7.40
N PRO A 283 42.90 43.52 -7.80
CA PRO A 283 44.06 42.82 -7.23
C PRO A 283 44.31 43.03 -5.72
N ASN A 284 43.55 43.91 -5.05
CA ASN A 284 43.62 44.13 -3.60
C ASN A 284 42.52 43.38 -2.83
N SER A 285 41.53 42.81 -3.52
CA SER A 285 40.46 42.01 -2.93
C SER A 285 40.98 40.65 -2.44
N GLN A 286 40.17 39.95 -1.65
CA GLN A 286 40.49 38.57 -1.27
C GLN A 286 40.00 37.61 -2.36
N PRO A 287 40.74 36.52 -2.64
CA PRO A 287 40.23 35.46 -3.49
C PRO A 287 38.98 34.84 -2.86
N LEU A 288 38.03 34.43 -3.70
CA LEU A 288 36.86 33.65 -3.30
C LEU A 288 37.28 32.28 -2.75
N TYR A 289 38.36 31.69 -3.29
CA TYR A 289 38.92 30.42 -2.83
C TYR A 289 40.41 30.57 -2.44
N PRO A 290 40.73 30.98 -1.19
CA PRO A 290 42.11 31.25 -0.76
C PRO A 290 43.02 30.02 -0.76
N ASP A 291 42.46 28.82 -0.56
CA ASP A 291 43.20 27.55 -0.48
C ASP A 291 43.16 26.73 -1.79
N ALA A 292 42.60 27.28 -2.88
CA ALA A 292 42.50 26.57 -4.16
C ALA A 292 43.79 26.69 -5.00
N ASP A 293 44.24 25.57 -5.57
CA ASP A 293 45.27 25.58 -6.60
C ASP A 293 44.63 25.65 -8.00
N TYR A 294 44.51 26.87 -8.52
CA TYR A 294 43.99 27.16 -9.86
C TYR A 294 44.82 26.52 -11.00
N THR A 295 46.04 26.04 -10.73
CA THR A 295 46.81 25.32 -11.76
C THR A 295 46.21 23.94 -12.09
N LEU A 296 45.40 23.37 -11.19
CA LEU A 296 44.61 22.13 -11.39
C LEU A 296 43.36 22.32 -12.27
N LEU A 297 43.20 23.46 -12.95
CA LEU A 297 42.14 23.71 -13.94
C LEU A 297 42.68 24.45 -15.18
N SER A 298 44.01 24.56 -15.31
CA SER A 298 44.65 25.31 -16.39
C SER A 298 44.87 24.40 -17.61
N SER A 299 44.17 24.68 -18.71
CA SER A 299 44.01 23.76 -19.84
C SER A 299 44.38 24.37 -21.20
N ILE A 300 44.65 23.51 -22.19
CA ILE A 300 44.84 23.92 -23.59
C ILE A 300 43.49 24.38 -24.18
N ASN A 301 42.40 23.72 -23.80
CA ASN A 301 41.05 24.10 -24.23
C ASN A 301 40.40 25.03 -23.20
N ILE A 302 39.55 25.96 -23.66
CA ILE A 302 38.67 26.73 -22.77
C ILE A 302 37.41 25.89 -22.50
N HIS A 303 37.27 25.42 -21.27
CA HIS A 303 36.14 24.59 -20.79
C HIS A 303 35.30 25.32 -19.73
N SER A 304 34.27 24.64 -19.20
CA SER A 304 33.49 25.16 -18.07
C SER A 304 34.35 25.26 -16.81
N LEU A 305 34.16 26.33 -16.03
CA LEU A 305 34.82 26.56 -14.75
C LEU A 305 33.77 26.78 -13.64
N PRO A 306 34.09 26.49 -12.36
CA PRO A 306 33.19 26.78 -11.25
C PRO A 306 32.99 28.29 -11.06
N GLU A 307 31.88 28.67 -10.42
CA GLU A 307 31.55 30.07 -10.12
C GLU A 307 32.72 30.78 -9.41
N GLY A 308 33.14 31.94 -9.93
CA GLY A 308 34.24 32.71 -9.37
C GLY A 308 35.65 32.31 -9.83
N MET A 309 35.80 31.29 -10.67
CA MET A 309 37.05 30.99 -11.38
C MET A 309 36.95 31.40 -12.86
N VAL A 310 38.04 31.93 -13.41
CA VAL A 310 38.12 32.40 -14.80
C VAL A 310 39.50 32.12 -15.41
N PHE A 311 39.56 31.96 -16.73
CA PHE A 311 40.83 32.01 -17.46
C PHE A 311 41.34 33.46 -17.50
N THR A 312 42.59 33.67 -17.06
CA THR A 312 43.17 35.00 -16.81
C THR A 312 44.28 35.34 -17.80
N GLU A 313 45.24 34.44 -17.96
CA GLU A 313 46.45 34.62 -18.75
C GLU A 313 46.64 33.47 -19.74
N LYS A 314 47.54 33.67 -20.70
CA LYS A 314 47.97 32.63 -21.63
C LYS A 314 49.48 32.53 -21.63
N VAL A 315 50.00 31.31 -21.62
CA VAL A 315 51.44 31.05 -21.78
C VAL A 315 51.68 30.11 -22.98
N PRO A 316 52.69 30.39 -23.84
CA PRO A 316 53.05 29.51 -24.93
C PRO A 316 53.71 28.24 -24.38
N ILE A 317 53.30 27.09 -24.92
CA ILE A 317 53.79 25.76 -24.52
C ILE A 317 54.03 24.88 -25.75
N THR A 318 55.07 24.05 -25.68
CA THR A 318 55.33 23.00 -26.66
C THR A 318 54.42 21.79 -26.41
N VAL A 319 53.80 21.28 -27.47
CA VAL A 319 53.03 20.04 -27.51
C VAL A 319 53.75 19.02 -28.39
N THR A 320 53.84 17.77 -27.93
CA THR A 320 54.40 16.65 -28.72
C THR A 320 53.56 15.39 -28.60
N THR A 321 53.75 14.41 -29.49
CA THR A 321 53.03 13.13 -29.44
C THR A 321 53.80 12.08 -28.62
N LEU A 322 53.08 11.15 -27.97
CA LEU A 322 53.69 9.98 -27.31
C LEU A 322 54.50 9.13 -28.31
N GLU A 323 53.99 9.00 -29.54
CA GLU A 323 54.71 8.41 -30.67
C GLU A 323 56.06 9.10 -30.92
N THR A 324 56.11 10.44 -30.91
CA THR A 324 57.34 11.20 -31.11
C THR A 324 58.34 10.96 -29.98
N LEU A 325 57.89 10.93 -28.71
CA LEU A 325 58.76 10.65 -27.57
C LEU A 325 59.41 9.26 -27.66
N HIS A 326 58.64 8.24 -28.05
CA HIS A 326 59.16 6.88 -28.27
C HIS A 326 60.14 6.81 -29.45
N GLN A 327 59.79 7.42 -30.59
CA GLN A 327 60.68 7.49 -31.77
C GLN A 327 62.01 8.19 -31.46
N GLN A 328 62.00 9.18 -30.57
CA GLN A 328 63.19 9.89 -30.08
C GLN A 328 63.87 9.22 -28.87
N GLN A 329 63.35 8.10 -28.38
CA GLN A 329 63.87 7.36 -27.21
C GLN A 329 63.93 8.22 -25.92
N GLN A 330 63.03 9.20 -25.80
CA GLN A 330 62.87 10.04 -24.60
C GLN A 330 62.03 9.37 -23.51
N VAL A 331 61.24 8.37 -23.88
CA VAL A 331 60.53 7.43 -22.98
C VAL A 331 60.91 5.99 -23.38
N PRO A 332 60.83 5.01 -22.44
CA PRO A 332 61.13 3.63 -22.75
C PRO A 332 60.05 3.00 -23.63
N MET A 333 60.46 2.14 -24.55
CA MET A 333 59.55 1.35 -25.39
C MET A 333 58.61 0.43 -24.57
N GLU A 334 59.05 0.04 -23.38
CA GLU A 334 58.36 -0.88 -22.47
C GLU A 334 57.82 -0.12 -21.25
N VAL A 335 56.61 0.43 -21.40
CA VAL A 335 55.86 1.13 -20.34
C VAL A 335 54.69 0.26 -19.89
N GLY A 336 54.52 0.10 -18.57
CA GLY A 336 53.43 -0.69 -17.99
C GLY A 336 52.13 0.10 -17.84
N LEU A 337 52.24 1.37 -17.43
CA LEU A 337 51.15 2.24 -17.05
C LEU A 337 51.27 3.61 -17.74
N VAL A 338 50.17 4.12 -18.27
CA VAL A 338 50.06 5.53 -18.68
C VAL A 338 48.85 6.15 -17.98
N LYS A 339 49.06 7.22 -17.23
CA LYS A 339 48.00 8.08 -16.68
C LYS A 339 47.92 9.34 -17.54
N ILE A 340 46.71 9.65 -18.00
CA ILE A 340 46.32 10.83 -18.76
C ILE A 340 45.27 11.55 -17.92
N ASP A 341 45.47 12.86 -17.75
CA ASP A 341 44.73 13.71 -16.82
C ASP A 341 45.04 15.15 -17.22
N THR A 342 44.41 15.63 -18.29
CA THR A 342 44.86 16.84 -19.03
C THR A 342 43.77 17.90 -19.14
N GLU A 343 43.01 18.10 -18.06
CA GLU A 343 41.95 19.12 -17.95
C GLU A 343 41.05 19.17 -19.19
N GLY A 344 40.52 18.01 -19.56
CA GLY A 344 39.63 17.83 -20.71
C GLY A 344 40.29 17.50 -22.05
N PHE A 345 41.63 17.54 -22.18
CA PHE A 345 42.36 17.33 -23.45
C PHE A 345 42.69 15.85 -23.75
N ASP A 346 42.33 14.92 -22.86
CA ASP A 346 42.83 13.53 -22.80
C ASP A 346 42.72 12.72 -24.10
N LEU A 347 41.64 12.93 -24.86
CA LEU A 347 41.43 12.27 -26.13
C LEU A 347 42.52 12.61 -27.16
N GLN A 348 43.11 13.81 -27.10
CA GLN A 348 44.19 14.24 -27.98
C GLN A 348 45.49 13.50 -27.63
N VAL A 349 45.76 13.28 -26.34
CA VAL A 349 46.90 12.45 -25.87
C VAL A 349 46.75 11.01 -26.35
N ILE A 350 45.54 10.44 -26.25
CA ILE A 350 45.22 9.09 -26.79
C ILE A 350 45.44 9.06 -28.30
N GLN A 351 45.02 10.10 -29.04
CA GLN A 351 45.28 10.22 -30.47
C GLN A 351 46.80 10.21 -30.76
N GLY A 352 47.59 10.96 -30.00
CA GLY A 352 49.06 11.02 -30.06
C GLY A 352 49.83 9.75 -29.67
N MET A 353 49.15 8.68 -29.23
CA MET A 353 49.79 7.37 -28.98
C MET A 353 50.35 6.69 -30.25
N GLY A 354 49.90 7.09 -31.45
CA GLY A 354 50.24 6.38 -32.69
C GLY A 354 49.91 4.89 -32.59
N ASP A 355 50.85 4.02 -33.00
CA ASP A 355 50.72 2.56 -32.86
C ASP A 355 51.22 1.96 -31.53
N TYR A 356 51.67 2.79 -30.58
CA TYR A 356 52.10 2.32 -29.27
C TYR A 356 50.92 1.84 -28.42
N ARG A 357 51.14 0.76 -27.66
CA ARG A 357 50.16 0.14 -26.77
C ARG A 357 50.82 -0.15 -25.42
N TYR A 358 50.06 0.08 -24.37
CA TYR A 358 50.48 -0.04 -22.98
C TYR A 358 49.55 -1.04 -22.25
N PRO A 359 50.06 -1.91 -21.35
CA PRO A 359 49.24 -2.87 -20.61
C PRO A 359 48.03 -2.24 -19.91
N VAL A 360 48.22 -1.06 -19.30
CA VAL A 360 47.16 -0.22 -18.74
C VAL A 360 47.31 1.23 -19.21
N VAL A 361 46.21 1.83 -19.63
CA VAL A 361 46.08 3.29 -19.82
C VAL A 361 44.91 3.77 -18.97
N VAL A 362 45.13 4.85 -18.22
CA VAL A 362 44.11 5.54 -17.43
C VAL A 362 43.91 6.90 -18.06
N ALA A 363 42.66 7.28 -18.32
CA ALA A 363 42.30 8.63 -18.76
C ALA A 363 41.24 9.21 -17.83
N GLU A 364 41.25 10.52 -17.64
CA GLU A 364 40.22 11.24 -16.90
C GLU A 364 38.96 11.42 -17.79
N PHE A 365 37.77 11.55 -17.18
CA PHE A 365 36.54 11.77 -17.93
C PHE A 365 35.53 12.65 -17.18
N TRP A 366 34.84 13.52 -17.93
CA TRP A 366 33.75 14.36 -17.44
C TRP A 366 32.43 14.07 -18.16
N ASP A 367 31.35 13.85 -17.40
CA ASP A 367 29.98 13.77 -17.93
C ASP A 367 29.48 15.13 -18.47
N GLU A 368 28.49 15.12 -19.36
CA GLU A 368 27.91 16.35 -19.93
C GLU A 368 27.22 17.26 -18.89
N LYS A 369 26.93 16.74 -17.70
CA LYS A 369 26.27 17.46 -16.59
C LYS A 369 27.19 17.65 -15.37
N PHE A 370 28.48 17.42 -15.53
CA PHE A 370 29.49 17.73 -14.52
C PHE A 370 29.96 19.19 -14.70
N PRO A 371 30.14 20.01 -13.64
CA PRO A 371 30.36 21.45 -13.78
C PRO A 371 31.56 21.89 -14.64
N PHE A 372 32.62 21.07 -14.76
CA PHE A 372 33.77 21.40 -15.62
C PHE A 372 33.59 20.88 -17.05
N GLY A 373 32.65 19.95 -17.23
CA GLY A 373 32.34 19.27 -18.48
C GLY A 373 31.00 19.67 -19.10
N GLU A 374 30.59 20.94 -19.11
CA GLU A 374 29.43 21.34 -19.92
C GLU A 374 29.87 21.62 -21.38
N PHE A 375 30.97 22.35 -21.59
CA PHE A 375 31.53 22.65 -22.91
C PHE A 375 33.08 22.57 -22.95
N GLY A 376 33.65 22.53 -24.16
CA GLY A 376 35.09 22.71 -24.39
C GLY A 376 35.99 21.48 -24.23
N VAL A 377 35.43 20.32 -23.89
CA VAL A 377 36.19 19.16 -23.40
C VAL A 377 36.06 17.94 -24.31
N ASP A 378 37.20 17.29 -24.56
CA ASP A 378 37.30 16.11 -25.41
C ASP A 378 37.28 14.79 -24.61
N ASN A 379 37.50 14.85 -23.28
CA ASN A 379 37.54 13.72 -22.32
C ASN A 379 36.19 12.99 -22.08
N ARG A 380 35.30 12.94 -23.07
CA ARG A 380 34.00 12.24 -22.94
C ARG A 380 34.19 10.74 -22.96
N LEU A 381 33.63 10.03 -21.97
CA LEU A 381 33.74 8.57 -21.86
C LEU A 381 33.45 7.80 -23.17
N PRO A 382 32.38 8.09 -23.96
CA PRO A 382 32.15 7.43 -25.24
C PRO A 382 33.32 7.60 -26.23
N ASN A 383 33.86 8.81 -26.34
CA ASN A 383 34.95 9.17 -27.26
C ASN A 383 36.25 8.47 -26.86
N LEU A 384 36.59 8.52 -25.56
CA LEU A 384 37.76 7.85 -25.00
C LEU A 384 37.70 6.34 -25.25
N VAL A 385 36.53 5.72 -24.97
CA VAL A 385 36.34 4.28 -25.17
C VAL A 385 36.35 3.90 -26.66
N GLU A 386 35.82 4.73 -27.57
CA GLU A 386 35.91 4.47 -29.01
C GLU A 386 37.37 4.55 -29.50
N ALA A 387 38.09 5.61 -29.15
CA ALA A 387 39.50 5.78 -29.51
C ALA A 387 40.40 4.64 -28.99
N MET A 388 40.09 4.10 -27.81
CA MET A 388 40.80 2.98 -27.20
C MET A 388 40.37 1.62 -27.77
N LYS A 389 39.10 1.43 -28.13
CA LYS A 389 38.64 0.24 -28.86
C LYS A 389 39.31 0.09 -30.22
N LEU A 390 39.49 1.20 -30.94
CA LEU A 390 40.26 1.23 -32.21
C LEU A 390 41.73 0.81 -32.02
N ARG A 391 42.31 1.08 -30.83
CA ARG A 391 43.67 0.65 -30.45
C ARG A 391 43.74 -0.81 -29.95
N GLY A 392 42.59 -1.48 -29.81
CA GLY A 392 42.49 -2.89 -29.41
C GLY A 392 42.07 -3.12 -27.95
N TYR A 393 41.87 -2.07 -27.16
CA TYR A 393 41.45 -2.18 -25.76
C TYR A 393 39.98 -2.59 -25.68
N ARG A 394 39.73 -3.84 -25.23
CA ARG A 394 38.39 -4.44 -25.15
C ARG A 394 37.77 -4.41 -23.76
N TRP A 395 38.62 -4.24 -22.74
CA TRP A 395 38.21 -4.28 -21.35
C TRP A 395 38.54 -2.94 -20.68
N PHE A 396 37.56 -2.39 -19.97
CA PHE A 396 37.76 -1.17 -19.19
C PHE A 396 36.90 -1.15 -17.92
N ILE A 397 37.44 -0.48 -16.90
CA ILE A 397 36.76 -0.17 -15.64
C ILE A 397 36.63 1.35 -15.57
N VAL A 398 35.42 1.85 -15.30
CA VAL A 398 35.20 3.26 -14.99
C VAL A 398 35.05 3.38 -13.49
N ILE A 399 35.94 4.14 -12.85
CA ILE A 399 35.80 4.57 -11.45
C ILE A 399 35.27 5.99 -11.50
N TYR A 400 34.20 6.28 -10.78
CA TYR A 400 33.51 7.56 -10.87
C TYR A 400 32.98 8.04 -9.53
N ARG A 401 32.82 9.36 -9.44
CA ARG A 401 32.15 10.11 -8.37
C ARG A 401 30.97 10.86 -8.98
N VAL A 402 29.92 11.13 -8.19
CA VAL A 402 28.78 11.96 -8.63
C VAL A 402 28.78 13.29 -7.90
N PHE A 403 28.81 14.39 -8.63
CA PHE A 403 28.75 15.74 -8.06
C PHE A 403 27.34 16.02 -7.49
N PRO A 404 27.20 16.70 -6.32
CA PRO A 404 28.25 17.22 -5.45
C PRO A 404 28.72 16.25 -4.35
N ASN A 405 28.02 15.13 -4.13
CA ASN A 405 28.24 14.24 -2.99
C ASN A 405 29.61 13.53 -3.02
N ASN A 406 30.16 13.33 -4.22
CA ASN A 406 31.44 12.69 -4.49
C ASN A 406 31.61 11.27 -3.89
N GLU A 407 30.50 10.57 -3.64
CA GLU A 407 30.51 9.13 -3.36
C GLU A 407 31.12 8.37 -4.55
N VAL A 408 32.11 7.52 -4.27
CA VAL A 408 32.85 6.78 -5.30
C VAL A 408 32.25 5.40 -5.55
N SER A 409 32.20 4.99 -6.82
CA SER A 409 31.66 3.71 -7.29
C SER A 409 32.38 3.30 -8.58
N PHE A 410 32.20 2.06 -9.02
CA PHE A 410 32.78 1.61 -10.30
C PHE A 410 31.80 0.76 -11.13
N TYR A 411 32.02 0.73 -12.44
CA TYR A 411 31.40 -0.23 -13.36
C TYR A 411 32.37 -0.65 -14.46
N CYS A 412 32.01 -1.66 -15.25
CA CYS A 412 32.88 -2.23 -16.28
C CYS A 412 32.20 -2.23 -17.65
N ASN A 413 32.97 -1.98 -18.71
CA ASN A 413 32.61 -2.23 -20.11
C ASN A 413 31.32 -1.55 -20.62
N HIS A 414 30.84 -0.50 -19.95
CA HIS A 414 29.63 0.24 -20.32
C HIS A 414 29.98 1.64 -20.87
N LEU A 415 29.28 2.09 -21.91
CA LEU A 415 29.61 3.34 -22.62
C LEU A 415 28.96 4.59 -22.04
N ILE A 416 27.91 4.44 -21.24
CA ILE A 416 27.11 5.55 -20.72
C ILE A 416 27.65 5.94 -19.35
N SER A 417 28.07 7.20 -19.21
CA SER A 417 28.44 7.85 -17.95
C SER A 417 27.23 7.97 -17.02
N VAL A 418 27.48 8.06 -15.71
CA VAL A 418 26.42 8.44 -14.77
C VAL A 418 26.23 9.96 -14.86
N GLY A 419 24.98 10.43 -14.82
CA GLY A 419 24.70 11.86 -14.93
C GLY A 419 25.40 12.66 -13.83
N SER A 420 26.07 13.76 -14.21
CA SER A 420 26.90 14.59 -13.33
C SER A 420 28.08 13.85 -12.68
N SER A 421 28.57 12.78 -13.33
CA SER A 421 29.77 12.05 -12.88
C SER A 421 31.08 12.55 -13.46
N TRP A 422 32.16 12.29 -12.72
CA TRP A 422 33.55 12.51 -13.13
C TRP A 422 34.43 11.42 -12.52
N GLY A 423 35.65 11.24 -13.02
CA GLY A 423 36.61 10.27 -12.50
C GLY A 423 37.52 9.73 -13.61
N ASN A 424 38.00 8.50 -13.48
CA ASN A 424 38.94 7.92 -14.43
C ASN A 424 38.46 6.59 -15.02
N VAL A 425 38.75 6.39 -16.31
CA VAL A 425 38.55 5.13 -17.03
C VAL A 425 39.89 4.43 -17.23
N PHE A 426 39.99 3.22 -16.68
CA PHE A 426 41.13 2.31 -16.80
C PHE A 426 40.89 1.36 -17.97
N PHE A 427 41.69 1.48 -19.02
CA PHE A 427 41.71 0.61 -20.19
C PHE A 427 42.80 -0.46 -20.05
N PHE A 428 42.44 -1.72 -20.32
CA PHE A 428 43.33 -2.87 -20.19
C PHE A 428 43.57 -3.53 -21.54
N GLN A 429 44.85 -3.72 -21.89
CA GLN A 429 45.24 -4.46 -23.10
C GLN A 429 44.99 -5.96 -22.93
N GLU A 430 45.17 -6.49 -21.71
CA GLU A 430 45.07 -7.92 -21.39
C GLU A 430 43.97 -8.22 -20.36
N HIS A 431 43.21 -9.29 -20.61
CA HIS A 431 42.10 -9.71 -19.75
C HIS A 431 42.57 -10.15 -18.35
N SER A 432 43.80 -10.68 -18.22
CA SER A 432 44.39 -11.04 -16.93
C SER A 432 44.49 -9.82 -16.01
N ILE A 433 45.06 -8.72 -16.50
CA ILE A 433 45.27 -7.48 -15.74
C ILE A 433 43.90 -6.84 -15.39
N PHE A 434 42.96 -6.81 -16.34
CA PHE A 434 41.57 -6.43 -16.07
C PHE A 434 40.93 -7.28 -14.97
N SER A 435 41.17 -8.59 -14.94
CA SER A 435 40.58 -9.48 -13.93
C SER A 435 41.11 -9.22 -12.53
N GLU A 436 42.40 -8.90 -12.36
CA GLU A 436 42.95 -8.52 -11.05
C GLU A 436 42.45 -7.12 -10.62
N ALA A 437 42.39 -6.16 -11.54
CA ALA A 437 41.79 -4.84 -11.28
C ALA A 437 40.32 -4.95 -10.83
N LEU A 438 39.52 -5.78 -11.51
CA LEU A 438 38.11 -6.01 -11.17
C LEU A 438 37.95 -6.63 -9.78
N LYS A 439 38.80 -7.58 -9.39
CA LYS A 439 38.80 -8.14 -8.02
C LYS A 439 39.10 -7.07 -6.99
N TRP A 440 40.09 -6.21 -7.25
CA TRP A 440 40.45 -5.12 -6.35
C TRP A 440 39.31 -4.11 -6.19
N CYS A 441 38.74 -3.61 -7.30
CA CYS A 441 37.59 -2.71 -7.28
C CYS A 441 36.41 -3.30 -6.49
N SER A 442 36.10 -4.57 -6.71
CA SER A 442 35.02 -5.30 -6.01
C SER A 442 35.25 -5.48 -4.51
N CYS A 443 36.49 -5.35 -4.03
CA CYS A 443 36.84 -5.42 -2.60
C CYS A 443 36.96 -4.04 -1.92
N VAL A 444 37.03 -2.95 -2.69
CA VAL A 444 37.33 -1.59 -2.20
C VAL A 444 36.17 -0.61 -2.41
N MET A 445 35.32 -0.83 -3.42
CA MET A 445 34.25 0.09 -3.83
C MET A 445 32.92 -0.64 -4.12
N PRO A 446 31.77 0.05 -4.00
CA PRO A 446 30.51 -0.47 -4.51
C PRO A 446 30.51 -0.55 -6.05
N ALA A 447 29.90 -1.61 -6.56
CA ALA A 447 29.75 -1.87 -8.00
C ALA A 447 28.39 -1.40 -8.53
N THR A 448 28.40 -0.65 -9.62
CA THR A 448 27.21 -0.10 -10.28
C THR A 448 26.79 -0.98 -11.45
N TYR A 449 25.50 -1.34 -11.47
CA TYR A 449 24.89 -2.15 -12.52
C TYR A 449 23.79 -1.37 -13.23
N PHE A 450 23.95 -1.16 -14.52
CA PHE A 450 22.91 -0.56 -15.35
C PHE A 450 21.80 -1.57 -15.59
N SER A 451 20.59 -1.28 -15.12
CA SER A 451 19.39 -2.00 -15.54
C SER A 451 19.05 -1.61 -16.99
N ASN A 452 18.94 -2.59 -17.88
CA ASN A 452 18.50 -2.34 -19.25
C ASN A 452 17.05 -1.87 -19.27
N ALA A 453 16.85 -0.56 -19.42
CA ALA A 453 15.58 0.01 -19.85
C ALA A 453 15.43 -0.23 -21.37
N TYR A 454 14.81 -1.37 -21.71
CA TYR A 454 14.25 -1.66 -23.03
C TYR A 454 12.80 -1.14 -23.12
#